data_AF-A0A2H0V4Y4-F1
#
_entry.id   AF-A0A2H0V4Y4-F1
#
_cell.length_a   1.000
_cell.length_b   1.000
_cell.length_c   1.000
_cell.angle_alpha   90.00
_cell.angle_beta   90.00
_cell.angle_gamma   90.00
#
_symmetry.space_group_name_H-M   'P 1'
#
loop_
_entity.id
_entity.type
_entity.pdbx_description
1 polymer ?
#
loop_
_entity_poly.entity_id
_entity_poly.type
_entity_poly.pdbx_seq_one_letter_code
_entity_poly.pdbx_strand_id
1 'polypeptide(L)'
;MNHFDQPPTLKEDLRDSEIFSKYLECGTEADLKKLADFHKIPIEKIKLFNQFAKLRKKVVIQTWDDVVDREKNNPKATEEEMSLGGYIEVIEPQVRDAVLTMRRKGYSTYESGFYDENFQVISCDGTPFKNFEFPTNFVLQLKKQGIELTTIDNKTIQLAFESYTELDKIKQIWDQVADLLPTLDQPTTPNQTNIAQGFREKQQELSL
;
A
#
# COMPACT_ATOMS: atom_id res chain seq x y z
N MET A 1 -19.90 -13.71 2.86
CA MET A 1 -19.65 -14.60 1.70
C MET A 1 -20.48 -14.13 0.52
N ASN A 2 -19.80 -13.92 -0.62
CA ASN A 2 -20.32 -13.91 -2.00
C ASN A 2 -21.03 -12.66 -2.54
N HIS A 3 -20.24 -11.65 -2.92
CA HIS A 3 -20.54 -10.80 -4.10
C HIS A 3 -19.36 -10.59 -5.07
N PHE A 4 -18.17 -11.11 -4.73
CA PHE A 4 -16.94 -10.92 -5.50
C PHE A 4 -16.63 -12.02 -6.51
N ASP A 5 -17.41 -13.11 -6.56
CA ASP A 5 -17.09 -14.30 -7.38
C ASP A 5 -17.83 -14.39 -8.72
N GLN A 6 -18.69 -13.42 -9.04
CA GLN A 6 -19.38 -13.43 -10.33
C GLN A 6 -18.74 -12.45 -11.31
N PRO A 7 -18.32 -12.91 -12.50
CA PRO A 7 -17.79 -12.02 -13.51
C PRO A 7 -18.86 -10.99 -13.90
N PRO A 8 -18.45 -9.73 -14.07
CA PRO A 8 -19.34 -8.61 -14.39
C PRO A 8 -20.13 -8.81 -15.69
N THR A 9 -21.41 -8.39 -15.69
CA THR A 9 -22.36 -8.60 -16.80
C THR A 9 -22.23 -7.55 -17.91
N LEU A 10 -22.72 -7.88 -19.13
CA LEU A 10 -22.63 -7.04 -20.34
C LEU A 10 -23.23 -5.62 -20.24
N LYS A 11 -23.97 -5.28 -19.17
CA LYS A 11 -24.63 -3.98 -18.96
C LYS A 11 -23.91 -3.03 -17.99
N GLU A 12 -22.77 -3.42 -17.45
CA GLU A 12 -22.08 -2.64 -16.43
C GLU A 12 -21.27 -1.47 -17.01
N ASP A 13 -21.31 -0.32 -16.34
CA ASP A 13 -20.60 0.90 -16.74
C ASP A 13 -19.11 0.74 -16.46
N LEU A 14 -18.30 0.52 -17.50
CA LEU A 14 -16.85 0.37 -17.36
C LEU A 14 -16.14 1.65 -16.92
N ARG A 15 -16.83 2.79 -16.82
CA ARG A 15 -16.29 4.01 -16.20
C ARG A 15 -16.34 3.96 -14.68
N ASP A 16 -17.14 3.06 -14.12
CA ASP A 16 -17.21 2.84 -12.68
C ASP A 16 -15.92 2.15 -12.20
N SER A 17 -15.24 2.79 -11.25
CA SER A 17 -13.97 2.30 -10.70
C SER A 17 -14.11 0.98 -9.94
N GLU A 18 -15.27 0.71 -9.33
CA GLU A 18 -15.53 -0.55 -8.64
C GLU A 18 -15.67 -1.69 -9.65
N ILE A 19 -16.41 -1.44 -10.73
CA ILE A 19 -16.56 -2.39 -11.84
C ILE A 19 -15.18 -2.65 -12.47
N PHE A 20 -14.43 -1.59 -12.80
CA PHE A 20 -13.09 -1.71 -13.36
C PHE A 20 -12.17 -2.56 -12.48
N SER A 21 -12.13 -2.29 -11.16
CA SER A 21 -11.33 -3.05 -10.20
C SER A 21 -11.75 -4.51 -10.14
N LYS A 22 -13.06 -4.80 -10.15
CA LYS A 22 -13.58 -6.16 -10.14
C LYS A 22 -13.17 -6.94 -11.40
N TYR A 23 -13.25 -6.30 -12.57
CA TYR A 23 -12.73 -6.87 -13.82
C TYR A 23 -11.22 -7.19 -13.70
N LEU A 24 -10.43 -6.31 -13.09
CA LEU A 24 -9.01 -6.55 -12.86
C LEU A 24 -8.73 -7.65 -11.83
N GLU A 25 -9.56 -7.84 -10.81
CA GLU A 25 -9.32 -8.86 -9.80
C GLU A 25 -9.70 -10.28 -10.27
N CYS A 26 -10.85 -10.42 -10.93
CA CYS A 26 -11.44 -11.73 -11.22
C CYS A 26 -11.91 -11.92 -12.67
N GLY A 27 -11.66 -10.96 -13.56
CA GLY A 27 -12.06 -11.06 -14.97
C GLY A 27 -11.32 -12.15 -15.75
N THR A 28 -11.99 -12.66 -16.77
CA THR A 28 -11.43 -13.56 -17.79
C THR A 28 -10.54 -12.82 -18.78
N GLU A 29 -9.83 -13.53 -19.65
CA GLU A 29 -9.04 -12.88 -20.72
C GLU A 29 -9.91 -12.04 -21.67
N ALA A 30 -11.15 -12.48 -21.94
CA ALA A 30 -12.12 -11.73 -22.73
C ALA A 30 -12.53 -10.43 -22.03
N ASP A 31 -12.70 -10.48 -20.71
CA ASP A 31 -13.02 -9.32 -19.87
C ASP A 31 -11.89 -8.29 -19.87
N LEU A 32 -10.64 -8.74 -19.77
CA LEU A 32 -9.47 -7.86 -19.86
C LEU A 32 -9.33 -7.22 -21.25
N LYS A 33 -9.62 -7.96 -22.31
CA LYS A 33 -9.64 -7.41 -23.67
C LYS A 33 -10.73 -6.33 -23.82
N LYS A 34 -11.92 -6.58 -23.26
CA LYS A 34 -13.01 -5.59 -23.23
C LYS A 34 -12.58 -4.31 -22.52
N LEU A 35 -11.90 -4.42 -21.37
CA LEU A 35 -11.33 -3.25 -20.67
C LEU A 35 -10.31 -2.49 -21.54
N ALA A 36 -9.35 -3.21 -22.13
CA ALA A 36 -8.33 -2.63 -23.00
C ALA A 36 -8.96 -1.83 -24.16
N ASP A 37 -9.94 -2.43 -24.82
CA ASP A 37 -10.65 -1.84 -25.96
C ASP A 37 -11.50 -0.62 -25.55
N PHE A 38 -12.14 -0.67 -24.38
CA PHE A 38 -12.98 0.42 -23.86
C PHE A 38 -12.15 1.63 -23.42
N HIS A 39 -11.13 1.42 -22.59
CA HIS A 39 -10.27 2.49 -22.05
C HIS A 39 -9.16 2.94 -23.00
N LYS A 40 -9.00 2.27 -24.16
CA LYS A 40 -7.90 2.53 -25.11
C LYS A 40 -6.53 2.35 -24.47
N ILE A 41 -6.40 1.36 -23.59
CA ILE A 41 -5.16 1.01 -22.91
C ILE A 41 -4.58 -0.25 -23.58
N PRO A 42 -3.26 -0.33 -23.83
CA PRO A 42 -2.65 -1.54 -24.35
C PRO A 42 -2.97 -2.76 -23.47
N ILE A 43 -3.31 -3.89 -24.09
CA ILE A 43 -3.69 -5.11 -23.35
C ILE A 43 -2.61 -5.57 -22.37
N GLU A 44 -1.34 -5.37 -22.68
CA GLU A 44 -0.24 -5.73 -21.77
C GLU A 44 -0.24 -4.87 -20.50
N LYS A 45 -0.67 -3.61 -20.58
CA LYS A 45 -0.84 -2.75 -19.40
C LYS A 45 -2.06 -3.16 -18.57
N ILE A 46 -3.17 -3.55 -19.21
CA ILE A 46 -4.32 -4.14 -18.50
C ILE A 46 -3.94 -5.47 -17.82
N LYS A 47 -3.12 -6.31 -18.46
CA LYS A 47 -2.61 -7.54 -17.84
C LYS A 47 -1.74 -7.24 -16.63
N LEU A 48 -0.88 -6.23 -16.70
CA LEU A 48 -0.12 -5.76 -15.55
C LEU A 48 -1.03 -5.33 -14.40
N PHE A 49 -2.05 -4.53 -14.69
CA PHE A 49 -3.04 -4.10 -13.70
C PHE A 49 -3.78 -5.29 -13.08
N ASN A 50 -4.14 -6.30 -13.88
CA ASN A 50 -4.75 -7.54 -13.41
C ASN A 50 -3.83 -8.32 -12.47
N GLN A 51 -2.53 -8.39 -12.78
CA GLN A 51 -1.55 -9.08 -11.93
C GLN A 51 -1.41 -8.37 -10.57
N PHE A 52 -1.33 -7.04 -10.56
CA PHE A 52 -1.26 -6.24 -9.34
C PHE A 52 -2.56 -6.28 -8.52
N ALA A 53 -3.73 -6.23 -9.17
CA ALA A 53 -5.03 -6.36 -8.50
C ALA A 53 -5.17 -7.71 -7.79
N LYS A 54 -4.77 -8.81 -8.45
CA LYS A 54 -4.74 -10.15 -7.84
C LYS A 54 -3.77 -10.24 -6.67
N LEU A 55 -2.59 -9.64 -6.81
CA LEU A 55 -1.59 -9.61 -5.74
C LEU A 55 -2.10 -8.81 -4.53
N ARG A 56 -2.66 -7.61 -4.76
CA ARG A 56 -3.31 -6.79 -3.72
C ARG A 56 -4.40 -7.59 -3.01
N LYS A 57 -5.31 -8.22 -3.74
CA LYS A 57 -6.41 -9.00 -3.16
C LYS A 57 -5.89 -10.09 -2.22
N LYS A 58 -4.87 -10.84 -2.65
CA LYS A 58 -4.23 -11.87 -1.81
C LYS A 58 -3.67 -11.25 -0.53
N VAL A 59 -2.97 -10.12 -0.64
CA VAL A 59 -2.36 -9.43 0.49
C VAL A 59 -3.41 -8.86 1.45
N VAL A 60 -4.47 -8.22 0.96
CA VAL A 60 -5.56 -7.69 1.79
C VAL A 60 -6.26 -8.79 2.58
N ILE A 61 -6.51 -9.95 1.95
CA ILE A 61 -7.09 -11.11 2.66
C ILE A 61 -6.16 -11.55 3.80
N GLN A 62 -4.86 -11.71 3.51
CA GLN A 62 -3.87 -12.09 4.53
C GLN A 62 -3.80 -11.07 5.68
N THR A 63 -3.74 -9.77 5.37
CA THR A 63 -3.73 -8.68 6.36
C THR A 63 -4.97 -8.75 7.26
N TRP A 64 -6.15 -9.01 6.69
CA TRP A 64 -7.37 -9.14 7.48
C TRP A 64 -7.34 -10.34 8.42
N ASP A 65 -6.88 -11.50 7.92
CA ASP A 65 -6.73 -12.71 8.74
C ASP A 65 -5.74 -12.47 9.90
N ASP A 66 -4.60 -11.81 9.63
CA ASP A 66 -3.61 -11.45 10.64
C ASP A 66 -4.19 -10.51 11.72
N VAL A 67 -5.00 -9.52 11.32
CA VAL A 67 -5.67 -8.60 12.26
C VAL A 67 -6.71 -9.31 13.12
N VAL A 68 -7.52 -10.19 12.53
CA VAL A 68 -8.51 -10.96 13.30
C VAL A 68 -7.82 -11.88 14.31
N ASP A 69 -6.72 -12.53 13.91
CA ASP A 69 -5.93 -13.35 14.83
C ASP A 69 -5.31 -12.52 15.97
N ARG A 70 -4.74 -11.34 15.63
CA ARG A 70 -4.22 -10.37 16.59
C ARG A 70 -5.30 -10.00 17.60
N GLU A 71 -6.46 -9.52 17.17
CA GLU A 71 -7.56 -9.11 18.05
C GLU A 71 -8.01 -10.22 18.99
N LYS A 72 -7.99 -11.48 18.54
CA LYS A 72 -8.40 -12.63 19.35
C LYS A 72 -7.34 -13.01 20.39
N ASN A 73 -6.08 -13.07 20.00
CA ASN A 73 -5.01 -13.67 20.81
C ASN A 73 -4.23 -12.65 21.64
N ASN A 74 -4.17 -11.42 21.17
CA ASN A 74 -3.51 -10.31 21.84
C ASN A 74 -4.29 -9.02 21.47
N PRO A 75 -5.32 -8.62 22.21
CA PRO A 75 -6.11 -7.43 21.85
C PRO A 75 -5.48 -6.11 22.30
N LYS A 76 -4.45 -6.14 23.15
CA LYS A 76 -3.85 -4.92 23.70
C LYS A 76 -2.75 -4.40 22.76
N ALA A 77 -2.89 -3.14 22.37
CA ALA A 77 -1.91 -2.43 21.56
C ALA A 77 -0.66 -2.07 22.38
N THR A 78 0.48 -2.13 21.70
CA THR A 78 1.77 -1.59 22.17
C THR A 78 1.81 -0.07 22.01
N GLU A 79 2.81 0.58 22.60
CA GLU A 79 3.01 2.03 22.42
C GLU A 79 3.28 2.40 20.95
N GLU A 80 4.02 1.56 20.21
CA GLU A 80 4.28 1.76 18.77
C GLU A 80 2.98 1.70 17.97
N GLU A 81 2.08 0.76 18.29
CA GLU A 81 0.74 0.63 17.67
C GLU A 81 -0.21 1.76 18.07
N MET A 82 -0.16 2.24 19.31
CA MET A 82 -0.92 3.41 19.76
C MET A 82 -0.47 4.67 19.00
N SER A 83 0.83 4.81 18.75
CA SER A 83 1.39 5.89 17.94
C SER A 83 1.01 5.75 16.46
N LEU A 84 1.06 4.53 15.91
CA LEU A 84 0.60 4.21 14.56
C LEU A 84 -0.89 4.49 14.34
N GLY A 85 -1.70 4.29 15.38
CA GLY A 85 -3.16 4.32 15.28
C GLY A 85 -3.79 3.03 14.75
N GLY A 86 -3.12 1.90 14.93
CA GLY A 86 -3.58 0.59 14.49
C GLY A 86 -2.59 -0.50 14.88
N TYR A 87 -3.03 -1.76 14.88
CA TYR A 87 -2.12 -2.89 15.01
C TYR A 87 -1.14 -2.92 13.84
N ILE A 88 0.08 -3.42 14.05
CA ILE A 88 1.07 -3.50 12.95
C ILE A 88 0.59 -4.40 11.82
N GLU A 89 -0.29 -5.36 12.13
CA GLU A 89 -0.91 -6.29 11.19
C GLU A 89 -1.80 -5.57 10.18
N VAL A 90 -2.33 -4.37 10.46
CA VAL A 90 -3.11 -3.59 9.48
C VAL A 90 -2.24 -3.07 8.33
N ILE A 91 -0.92 -3.01 8.53
CA ILE A 91 0.03 -2.62 7.49
C ILE A 91 0.34 -3.86 6.64
N GLU A 92 0.22 -3.69 5.32
CA GLU A 92 0.50 -4.77 4.37
C GLU A 92 1.93 -5.33 4.56
N PRO A 93 2.11 -6.65 4.56
CA PRO A 93 3.34 -7.33 4.99
C PRO A 93 4.59 -6.90 4.22
N GLN A 94 4.48 -6.56 2.93
CA GLN A 94 5.63 -6.14 2.13
C GLN A 94 6.16 -4.74 2.47
N VAL A 95 5.33 -3.89 3.08
CA VAL A 95 5.69 -2.50 3.41
C VAL A 95 5.84 -2.27 4.92
N ARG A 96 5.41 -3.24 5.73
CA ARG A 96 5.38 -3.17 7.20
C ARG A 96 6.71 -2.78 7.83
N ASP A 97 7.77 -3.52 7.55
CA ASP A 97 9.09 -3.26 8.16
C ASP A 97 9.65 -1.90 7.75
N ALA A 98 9.43 -1.49 6.51
CA ALA A 98 9.82 -0.17 6.01
C ALA A 98 9.07 0.94 6.76
N VAL A 99 7.75 0.81 6.95
CA VAL A 99 6.95 1.76 7.73
C VAL A 99 7.46 1.84 9.17
N LEU A 100 7.68 0.71 9.83
CA LEU A 100 8.18 0.70 11.22
C LEU A 100 9.58 1.32 11.32
N THR A 101 10.45 1.04 10.36
CA THR A 101 11.80 1.63 10.27
C THR A 101 11.72 3.15 10.07
N MET A 102 10.88 3.62 9.17
CA MET A 102 10.62 5.05 8.96
C MET A 102 10.08 5.70 10.23
N ARG A 103 9.13 5.07 10.93
CA ARG A 103 8.61 5.60 12.20
C ARG A 103 9.67 5.65 13.28
N ARG A 104 10.58 4.68 13.37
CA ARG A 104 11.71 4.76 14.32
C ARG A 104 12.69 5.88 13.96
N LYS A 105 12.75 6.25 12.68
CA LYS A 105 13.51 7.39 12.16
C LYS A 105 12.77 8.74 12.28
N GLY A 106 11.61 8.82 12.93
CA GLY A 106 10.93 10.10 13.15
C GLY A 106 9.84 10.45 12.12
N TYR A 107 9.58 9.59 11.12
CA TYR A 107 8.59 9.85 10.07
C TYR A 107 7.18 9.45 10.52
N SER A 108 6.28 10.43 10.59
CA SER A 108 4.87 10.21 10.96
C SER A 108 4.06 9.69 9.78
N THR A 109 4.16 8.40 9.50
CA THR A 109 3.40 7.72 8.43
C THR A 109 1.90 7.67 8.74
N TYR A 110 1.05 7.85 7.71
CA TYR A 110 -0.41 7.72 7.83
C TYR A 110 -1.08 6.83 6.79
N GLU A 111 -0.37 6.48 5.71
CA GLU A 111 -0.87 5.63 4.62
C GLU A 111 0.30 4.85 4.03
N SER A 112 0.07 3.60 3.65
CA SER A 112 1.10 2.75 3.05
C SER A 112 0.52 1.56 2.30
N GLY A 113 1.25 1.00 1.34
CA GLY A 113 0.92 -0.25 0.68
C GLY A 113 0.48 -0.05 -0.77
N PHE A 114 -0.28 -1.00 -1.30
CA PHE A 114 -0.79 -0.91 -2.66
C PHE A 114 -1.77 0.27 -2.84
N TYR A 115 -1.59 0.99 -3.95
CA TYR A 115 -2.48 2.09 -4.35
C TYR A 115 -2.76 2.03 -5.85
N ASP A 116 -3.97 2.41 -6.26
CA ASP A 116 -4.48 2.40 -7.65
C ASP A 116 -4.19 1.12 -8.45
N GLU A 117 -3.78 1.12 -9.73
CA GLU A 117 -3.60 -0.13 -10.48
C GLU A 117 -2.22 -0.78 -10.36
N ASN A 118 -1.14 -0.01 -10.29
CA ASN A 118 0.23 -0.52 -10.42
C ASN A 118 1.28 0.28 -9.64
N PHE A 119 0.91 0.88 -8.51
CA PHE A 119 1.88 1.54 -7.65
C PHE A 119 1.66 1.22 -6.16
N GLN A 120 2.69 1.54 -5.37
CA GLN A 120 2.64 1.51 -3.91
C GLN A 120 3.10 2.86 -3.37
N VAL A 121 2.60 3.21 -2.19
CA VAL A 121 2.94 4.47 -1.52
C VAL A 121 3.36 4.25 -0.08
N ILE A 122 4.10 5.21 0.47
CA ILE A 122 4.15 5.54 1.89
C ILE A 122 3.98 7.05 2.02
N SER A 123 2.93 7.51 2.70
CA SER A 123 2.63 8.92 2.93
C SER A 123 2.87 9.31 4.39
N CYS A 124 3.43 10.50 4.60
CA CYS A 124 3.78 11.02 5.91
C CYS A 124 3.13 12.40 6.17
N ASP A 125 2.82 12.68 7.44
CA ASP A 125 2.43 14.01 7.88
C ASP A 125 3.56 15.03 7.67
N GLY A 126 3.21 16.29 7.40
CA GLY A 126 4.18 17.36 7.16
C GLY A 126 4.77 17.33 5.76
N THR A 127 6.05 17.67 5.62
CA THR A 127 6.80 17.61 4.34
C THR A 127 8.23 17.07 4.56
N PRO A 128 8.39 15.88 5.16
CA PRO A 128 9.67 15.39 5.65
C PRO A 128 10.70 15.13 4.53
N PHE A 129 10.26 15.07 3.27
CA PHE A 129 11.13 14.80 2.13
C PHE A 129 11.62 16.07 1.42
N LYS A 130 11.29 17.28 1.91
CA LYS A 130 11.54 18.55 1.20
C LYS A 130 13.00 18.79 0.80
N ASN A 131 13.94 18.31 1.61
CA ASN A 131 15.38 18.47 1.38
C ASN A 131 16.10 17.14 1.23
N PHE A 132 15.36 16.07 0.89
CA PHE A 132 15.92 14.74 0.72
C PHE A 132 15.80 14.33 -0.74
N GLU A 133 16.91 13.88 -1.30
CA GLU A 133 16.96 13.27 -2.62
C GLU A 133 17.56 11.87 -2.49
N PHE A 134 16.94 10.91 -3.17
CA PHE A 134 17.48 9.55 -3.22
C PHE A 134 18.81 9.52 -4.00
N PRO A 135 19.77 8.66 -3.60
CA PRO A 135 21.01 8.48 -4.35
C PRO A 135 20.75 8.15 -5.83
N THR A 136 21.40 8.86 -6.74
CA THR A 136 21.17 8.72 -8.19
C THR A 136 21.37 7.28 -8.68
N ASN A 137 22.37 6.57 -8.15
CA ASN A 137 22.63 5.17 -8.50
C ASN A 137 21.47 4.24 -8.11
N PHE A 138 20.85 4.49 -6.95
CA PHE A 138 19.68 3.74 -6.49
C PHE A 138 18.47 3.98 -7.40
N VAL A 139 18.17 5.24 -7.72
CA VAL A 139 17.07 5.61 -8.64
C VAL A 139 17.28 4.99 -10.03
N LEU A 140 18.49 5.06 -10.57
CA LEU A 140 18.82 4.46 -11.87
C LEU A 140 18.72 2.93 -11.86
N GLN A 141 19.06 2.28 -10.74
CA GLN A 141 18.93 0.84 -10.58
C GLN A 141 17.45 0.41 -10.57
N LEU A 142 16.58 1.16 -9.89
CA LEU A 142 15.13 0.90 -9.91
C LEU A 142 14.55 1.12 -11.31
N LYS A 143 14.94 2.22 -11.97
CA LYS A 143 14.48 2.51 -13.33
C LYS A 143 14.84 1.42 -14.34
N LYS A 144 16.04 0.83 -14.23
CA LYS A 144 16.45 -0.33 -15.06
C LYS A 144 15.59 -1.58 -14.83
N GLN A 145 14.94 -1.70 -13.68
CA GLN A 145 14.01 -2.77 -13.35
C GLN A 145 12.56 -2.42 -13.71
N GLY A 146 12.31 -1.29 -14.39
CA GLY A 146 10.96 -0.83 -14.71
C GLY A 146 10.22 -0.28 -13.48
N ILE A 147 10.94 0.32 -12.53
CA ILE A 147 10.36 0.86 -11.30
C ILE A 147 10.70 2.34 -11.21
N GLU A 148 9.68 3.18 -11.18
CA GLU A 148 9.81 4.62 -11.01
C GLU A 148 9.63 4.96 -9.52
N LEU A 149 10.67 5.56 -8.93
CA LEU A 149 10.64 6.08 -7.56
C LEU A 149 10.43 7.60 -7.64
N THR A 150 9.35 8.09 -7.06
CA THR A 150 9.03 9.52 -7.02
C THR A 150 8.69 9.98 -5.61
N THR A 151 8.94 11.26 -5.35
CA THR A 151 8.47 11.96 -4.15
C THR A 151 7.43 12.97 -4.57
N ILE A 152 6.21 12.84 -4.04
CA ILE A 152 5.05 13.68 -4.37
C ILE A 152 4.82 14.65 -3.21
N ASP A 153 4.74 15.95 -3.53
CA ASP A 153 4.51 17.07 -2.61
C ASP A 153 5.43 17.10 -1.38
N ASN A 154 6.58 16.43 -1.44
CA ASN A 154 7.48 16.21 -0.30
C ASN A 154 6.86 15.43 0.87
N LYS A 155 5.76 14.71 0.65
CA LYS A 155 4.99 13.97 1.67
C LYS A 155 4.87 12.49 1.41
N THR A 156 4.88 12.09 0.14
CA THR A 156 4.61 10.72 -0.27
C THR A 156 5.78 10.20 -1.09
N ILE A 157 6.25 9.01 -0.76
CA ILE A 157 7.13 8.23 -1.63
C ILE A 157 6.25 7.26 -2.40
N GLN A 158 6.39 7.23 -3.72
CA GLN A 158 5.66 6.33 -4.60
C GLN A 158 6.64 5.44 -5.38
N LEU A 159 6.28 4.16 -5.49
CA LEU A 159 6.90 3.19 -6.39
C LEU A 159 5.89 2.82 -7.47
N ALA A 160 6.11 3.24 -8.72
CA ALA A 160 5.29 2.85 -9.87
C ALA A 160 5.98 1.75 -10.69
N PHE A 161 5.24 0.70 -11.05
CA PHE A 161 5.79 -0.49 -11.68
C PHE A 161 5.38 -0.59 -13.16
N GLU A 162 6.35 -0.66 -14.07
CA GLU A 162 6.14 -0.87 -15.51
C GLU A 162 6.04 -2.36 -15.88
N SER A 163 6.45 -3.24 -14.96
CA SER A 163 6.36 -4.70 -15.10
C SER A 163 6.00 -5.35 -13.77
N TYR A 164 5.42 -6.54 -13.85
CA TYR A 164 5.04 -7.29 -12.66
C TYR A 164 6.26 -7.57 -11.78
N THR A 165 6.10 -7.31 -10.49
CA THR A 165 7.15 -7.49 -9.48
C THR A 165 6.59 -8.30 -8.32
N GLU A 166 7.28 -9.37 -7.96
CA GLU A 166 6.88 -10.25 -6.86
C GLU A 166 6.96 -9.55 -5.50
N LEU A 167 6.12 -9.98 -4.57
CA LEU A 167 5.95 -9.35 -3.26
C LEU A 167 7.27 -9.23 -2.47
N ASP A 168 8.10 -10.27 -2.47
CA ASP A 168 9.42 -10.26 -1.79
C ASP A 168 10.36 -9.22 -2.38
N LYS A 169 10.28 -9.00 -3.69
CA LYS A 169 11.09 -7.99 -4.36
C LYS A 169 10.58 -6.58 -4.05
N ILE A 170 9.27 -6.39 -4.01
CA ILE A 170 8.67 -5.13 -3.55
C ILE A 170 9.12 -4.82 -2.12
N LYS A 171 9.09 -5.81 -1.23
CA LYS A 171 9.56 -5.68 0.14
C LYS A 171 11.02 -5.23 0.21
N GLN A 172 11.91 -5.90 -0.52
CA GLN A 172 13.33 -5.52 -0.56
C GLN A 172 13.54 -4.07 -1.00
N ILE A 173 12.71 -3.55 -1.90
CA ILE A 173 12.81 -2.16 -2.36
C ILE A 173 12.35 -1.21 -1.27
N TRP A 174 11.22 -1.50 -0.60
CA TRP A 174 10.76 -0.69 0.51
C TRP A 174 11.73 -0.66 1.68
N ASP A 175 12.33 -1.79 2.02
CA ASP A 175 13.35 -1.88 3.06
C ASP A 175 14.57 -1.00 2.69
N GLN A 176 15.03 -1.04 1.44
CA GLN A 176 16.10 -0.17 0.95
C GLN A 176 15.73 1.32 0.97
N VAL A 177 14.49 1.67 0.59
CA VAL A 177 13.97 3.03 0.69
C VAL A 177 14.03 3.52 2.14
N ALA A 178 13.51 2.72 3.07
CA ALA A 178 13.51 3.06 4.49
C ALA A 178 14.92 3.20 5.05
N ASP A 179 15.87 2.34 4.64
CA ASP A 179 17.27 2.38 5.07
C ASP A 179 17.99 3.65 4.59
N LEU A 180 17.72 4.10 3.37
CA LEU A 180 18.33 5.28 2.77
C LEU A 180 17.85 6.61 3.37
N LEU A 181 16.66 6.62 3.97
CA LEU A 181 16.13 7.83 4.62
C LEU A 181 16.95 8.19 5.88
N PRO A 182 17.28 9.47 6.10
CA PRO A 182 17.97 9.90 7.33
C PRO A 182 17.05 9.77 8.54
N THR A 183 17.63 9.64 9.73
CA THR A 183 16.87 9.83 10.97
C THR A 183 16.51 11.31 11.10
N LEU A 184 15.25 11.60 11.42
CA LEU A 184 14.81 12.93 11.83
C LEU A 184 15.08 13.07 13.34
N ASP A 185 15.70 14.18 13.75
CA ASP A 185 16.03 14.47 15.16
C ASP A 185 14.79 14.83 16.00
N GLN A 186 13.63 14.27 15.69
CA GLN A 186 12.36 14.52 16.34
C GLN A 186 11.60 13.20 16.59
N PRO A 187 10.90 13.08 17.72
CA PRO A 187 10.05 11.93 17.97
C PRO A 187 8.90 11.88 16.96
N THR A 188 8.55 10.68 16.52
CA THR A 188 7.41 10.46 15.64
C THR A 188 6.12 10.84 16.32
N THR A 189 5.36 11.73 15.70
CA THR A 189 4.05 12.12 16.21
C THR A 189 3.04 11.00 15.97
N PRO A 190 2.05 10.81 16.87
CA PRO A 190 0.97 9.88 16.63
C PRO A 190 0.22 10.23 15.34
N ASN A 191 -0.23 9.21 14.60
CA ASN A 191 -1.06 9.38 13.42
C ASN A 191 -2.38 10.08 13.80
N GLN A 192 -2.72 11.16 13.10
CA GLN A 192 -3.86 12.04 13.41
C GLN A 192 -5.13 11.74 12.60
N THR A 193 -5.13 10.71 11.75
CA THR A 193 -6.35 10.32 11.02
C THR A 193 -7.48 9.92 11.97
N ASN A 194 -8.73 10.10 11.52
CA ASN A 194 -9.91 9.73 12.32
C ASN A 194 -9.93 8.24 12.69
N ILE A 195 -9.41 7.38 11.80
CA ILE A 195 -9.26 5.94 12.05
C ILE A 195 -8.29 5.70 13.20
N ALA A 196 -7.12 6.36 13.17
CA ALA A 196 -6.12 6.27 14.22
C ALA A 196 -6.62 6.79 15.58
N GLN A 197 -7.41 7.86 15.58
CA GLN A 197 -8.06 8.37 16.79
C GLN A 197 -9.03 7.35 17.37
N GLY A 198 -9.96 6.83 16.55
CA GLY A 198 -10.92 5.82 16.98
C GLY A 198 -10.28 4.52 17.44
N PHE A 199 -9.14 4.12 16.87
CA PHE A 199 -8.35 2.98 17.37
C PHE A 199 -7.86 3.21 18.80
N ARG A 200 -7.27 4.38 19.07
CA ARG A 200 -6.76 4.72 20.42
C ARG A 200 -7.88 4.78 21.46
N GLU A 201 -9.04 5.34 21.10
CA GLU A 201 -10.22 5.38 21.97
C GLU A 201 -10.66 3.96 22.37
N LYS A 202 -10.78 3.04 21.40
CA LYS A 202 -11.10 1.63 21.67
C LYS A 202 -10.07 0.95 22.58
N GLN A 203 -8.78 1.25 22.41
CA GLN A 203 -7.71 0.69 23.24
C GLN A 203 -7.74 1.20 24.69
N GLN A 204 -8.23 2.41 24.92
CA GLN A 204 -8.44 2.93 26.28
C GLN A 204 -9.55 2.17 27.01
N GLU A 205 -10.64 1.80 26.32
CA GLU A 205 -11.72 0.99 26.89
C GLU A 205 -11.25 -0.43 27.28
N LEU A 206 -10.33 -1.03 26.52
CA LEU A 206 -9.72 -2.34 26.82
C LEU A 206 -8.71 -2.32 27.98
N SER A 207 -8.34 -1.12 28.44
CA SER A 207 -7.38 -0.90 29.53
C SER A 207 -8.05 -0.64 30.88
N LEU A 208 -9.39 -0.46 30.88
CA LEU A 208 -10.25 -0.38 32.06
C LEU A 208 -10.73 -1.76 32.52
#